data_AF-A0A0U3PND9-F1
#
_entry.id   AF-A0A0U3PND9-F1
#
_cell.length_a   1.000
_cell.length_b   1.000
_cell.length_c   1.000
_cell.angle_alpha   90.00
_cell.angle_beta   90.00
_cell.angle_gamma   90.00
#
_symmetry.space_group_name_H-M   'P 1'
#
loop_
_entity.id
_entity.type
_entity.pdbx_description
1 polymer ?
#
loop_
_entity_poly.entity_id
_entity_poly.type
_entity_poly.pdbx_seq_one_letter_code
_entity_poly.pdbx_strand_id
1 'polypeptide(L)'
;MRQFPASAQREARTDALFGSFHEAEHLKGNTDMVALLAEVVKEEARRKAEGRSDVSIPFRPDHGQDILDDLKRKAQPGYPAIGRLKGLAELRGIVTALEHAEHGLLARA
;
A
#
# COMPACT_ATOMS: atom_id res chain seq x y z
N MET A 1 0.60 -1.84 -15.18
CA MET A 1 0.08 -2.02 -13.81
C MET A 1 0.57 -0.83 -13.00
N ARG A 2 -0.31 -0.08 -12.30
CA ARG A 2 0.12 1.09 -11.51
C ARG A 2 0.68 0.60 -10.17
N GLN A 3 1.70 1.28 -9.68
CA GLN A 3 2.43 0.96 -8.45
C GLN A 3 1.86 1.83 -7.35
N PHE A 4 1.35 1.24 -6.27
CA PHE A 4 1.20 2.04 -5.05
C PHE A 4 2.61 2.31 -4.51
N PRO A 5 2.87 3.50 -3.98
CA PRO A 5 4.18 3.79 -3.43
C PRO A 5 4.50 2.76 -2.36
N ALA A 6 5.73 2.22 -2.38
CA ALA A 6 6.30 1.61 -1.20
C ALA A 6 6.20 2.61 -0.02
N SER A 7 5.96 2.09 1.18
CA SER A 7 5.91 2.93 2.37
C SER A 7 7.33 3.28 2.76
N ALA A 8 7.66 4.57 2.80
CA ALA A 8 8.96 5.05 3.20
C ALA A 8 8.86 5.78 4.55
N GLN A 9 9.89 5.62 5.38
CA GLN A 9 10.05 6.37 6.61
C GLN A 9 11.22 7.34 6.47
N ARG A 10 10.93 8.64 6.65
CA ARG A 10 11.93 9.70 6.74
C ARG A 10 12.62 9.63 8.09
N GLU A 11 13.93 9.76 8.07
CA GLU A 11 14.72 9.84 9.30
C GLU A 11 14.51 11.16 10.03
N ALA A 12 14.72 11.14 11.34
CA ALA A 12 14.75 12.37 12.13
C ALA A 12 15.87 13.28 11.62
N ARG A 13 15.55 14.56 11.39
CA ARG A 13 16.49 15.51 10.82
C ARG A 13 17.66 15.76 11.76
N THR A 14 18.84 15.38 11.30
CA THR A 14 20.15 15.78 11.87
C THR A 14 21.01 16.34 10.74
N ASP A 15 22.13 16.98 11.07
CA ASP A 15 23.08 17.47 10.05
C ASP A 15 23.62 16.33 9.17
N ALA A 16 23.73 15.11 9.71
CA ALA A 16 24.20 13.93 8.98
C ALA A 16 23.13 13.21 8.15
N LEU A 17 21.84 13.39 8.46
CA LEU A 17 20.72 12.64 7.88
C LEU A 17 19.73 13.53 7.11
N PHE A 18 20.18 14.69 6.64
CA PHE A 18 19.33 15.62 5.91
C PHE A 18 18.79 14.99 4.62
N GLY A 19 17.47 14.76 4.57
CA GLY A 19 16.80 14.18 3.41
C GLY A 19 16.86 12.65 3.32
N SER A 20 17.40 11.97 4.33
CA SER A 20 17.49 10.50 4.35
C SER A 20 16.13 9.83 4.65
N PHE A 21 15.94 8.63 4.08
CA PHE A 21 14.78 7.78 4.32
C PHE A 21 15.16 6.30 4.14
N HIS A 22 14.33 5.40 4.66
CA HIS A 22 14.39 3.97 4.40
C HIS A 22 13.01 3.41 4.05
N GLU A 23 12.99 2.21 3.43
CA GLU A 23 11.75 1.49 3.13
C GLU A 23 11.18 0.89 4.43
N ALA A 24 9.95 1.28 4.75
CA ALA A 24 9.21 0.85 5.94
C ALA A 24 8.29 -0.33 5.64
N GLU A 25 7.72 -0.92 6.70
CA GLU A 25 6.54 -1.78 6.54
C GLU A 25 5.40 -0.96 5.94
N HIS A 26 4.54 -1.57 5.10
CA HIS A 26 3.52 -0.83 4.33
C HIS A 26 2.66 0.09 5.20
N LEU A 27 2.28 -0.34 6.41
CA LEU A 27 1.43 0.42 7.32
C LEU A 27 2.17 1.25 8.38
N LYS A 28 3.51 1.28 8.37
CA LYS A 28 4.29 1.96 9.42
C LYS A 28 5.19 3.10 8.93
N GLY A 29 5.26 3.34 7.62
CA GLY A 29 5.97 4.51 7.08
C GLY A 29 5.18 5.80 7.25
N ASN A 30 5.70 6.88 6.64
CA ASN A 30 5.05 8.19 6.69
C ASN A 30 3.79 8.32 5.82
N THR A 31 3.55 7.38 4.91
CA THR A 31 2.35 7.39 4.07
C THR A 31 1.17 6.84 4.86
N ASP A 32 0.10 7.62 4.97
CA ASP A 32 -1.19 7.13 5.45
C ASP A 32 -1.83 6.22 4.39
N MET A 33 -1.51 4.94 4.46
CA MET A 33 -2.00 3.95 3.50
C MET A 33 -3.50 3.71 3.60
N VAL A 34 -4.12 3.94 4.77
CA VAL A 34 -5.57 3.80 4.94
C VAL A 34 -6.28 4.94 4.19
N ALA A 35 -5.84 6.18 4.39
CA ALA A 35 -6.38 7.33 3.67
C ALA A 35 -6.15 7.23 2.16
N LEU A 36 -4.97 6.79 1.74
CA LEU A 36 -4.66 6.59 0.33
C LEU A 36 -5.59 5.57 -0.32
N LEU A 37 -5.79 4.40 0.31
CA LEU A 37 -6.69 3.36 -0.22
C LEU A 37 -8.16 3.78 -0.14
N ALA A 38 -8.55 4.60 0.84
CA ALA A 38 -9.88 5.18 0.91
C ALA A 38 -10.21 6.04 -0.31
N GLU A 39 -9.28 6.90 -0.75
CA GLU A 39 -9.47 7.72 -1.94
C GLU A 39 -9.50 6.88 -3.23
N VAL A 40 -8.74 5.79 -3.29
CA VAL A 40 -8.82 4.84 -4.40
C VAL A 40 -10.20 4.21 -4.49
N VAL A 41 -10.72 3.66 -3.38
CA VAL A 41 -12.04 3.02 -3.33
C VAL A 41 -13.15 4.01 -3.72
N LYS A 42 -13.08 5.26 -3.24
CA LYS A 42 -14.03 6.32 -3.63
C LYS A 42 -13.96 6.62 -5.12
N GLU A 43 -12.76 6.71 -5.70
CA GLU A 43 -12.60 6.95 -7.13
C GLU A 43 -13.14 5.79 -7.98
N GLU A 44 -12.89 4.53 -7.60
CA GLU A 44 -13.46 3.38 -8.31
C GLU A 44 -15.00 3.39 -8.23
N ALA A 45 -15.58 3.73 -7.06
CA ALA A 45 -17.02 3.89 -6.91
C ALA A 45 -17.59 5.02 -7.79
N ARG A 46 -16.90 6.17 -7.86
CA ARG A 46 -17.28 7.29 -8.73
C ARG A 46 -17.26 6.88 -10.21
N ARG A 47 -16.19 6.21 -10.68
CA ARG A 47 -16.10 5.71 -12.06
C ARG A 47 -17.23 4.75 -12.41
N LYS A 48 -17.59 3.88 -11.46
CA LYS A 48 -18.71 2.95 -11.62
C LYS A 48 -20.03 3.69 -11.75
N ALA A 49 -20.28 4.70 -10.92
CA ALA A 49 -21.50 5.53 -10.99
C ALA A 49 -21.62 6.30 -12.31
N GLU A 50 -20.50 6.69 -12.91
CA GLU A 50 -20.43 7.36 -14.22
C GLU A 50 -20.50 6.39 -15.41
N GLY A 51 -20.61 5.08 -15.18
CA GLY A 51 -20.69 4.08 -16.24
C GLY A 51 -19.38 3.91 -17.02
N ARG A 52 -18.24 4.29 -16.45
CA ARG A 52 -16.92 4.14 -17.11
C ARG A 52 -16.52 2.68 -17.19
N SER A 53 -15.79 2.31 -18.24
CA SER A 53 -15.25 0.96 -18.42
C SER A 53 -13.95 0.71 -17.64
N ASP A 54 -13.25 1.76 -17.23
CA ASP A 54 -11.97 1.70 -16.51
C ASP A 54 -12.14 1.88 -14.99
N VAL A 55 -13.16 1.20 -14.43
CA VAL A 55 -13.48 1.23 -12.99
C VAL A 55 -12.28 0.80 -12.16
N SER A 56 -11.61 -0.30 -12.52
CA SER A 56 -10.53 -0.88 -11.72
C SER A 56 -9.22 -0.11 -11.83
N ILE A 57 -8.64 0.22 -10.69
CA ILE A 57 -7.30 0.79 -10.51
C ILE A 57 -6.37 -0.33 -10.02
N PRO A 58 -5.67 -1.04 -10.92
CA PRO A 58 -4.83 -2.16 -10.53
C PRO A 58 -3.60 -1.71 -9.76
N PHE A 59 -3.26 -2.43 -8.70
CA PHE A 59 -2.15 -2.10 -7.80
C PHE A 59 -1.23 -3.28 -7.48
N ARG A 60 -0.04 -2.94 -6.97
CA ARG A 60 0.96 -3.87 -6.40
C ARG A 60 1.54 -3.27 -5.11
N PRO A 61 2.04 -4.08 -4.16
CA PRO A 61 2.66 -3.60 -2.92
C PRO A 61 4.02 -2.93 -3.14
N ASP A 62 4.50 -2.93 -4.38
CA ASP A 62 5.77 -2.40 -4.79
C ASP A 62 6.99 -3.14 -4.23
N HIS A 63 7.55 -2.64 -3.14
CA HIS A 63 8.69 -3.23 -2.44
C HIS A 63 8.26 -4.01 -1.20
N GLY A 64 9.16 -4.83 -0.66
CA GLY A 64 8.96 -5.55 0.59
C GLY A 64 10.26 -5.71 1.35
N GLN A 65 10.16 -5.96 2.66
CA GLN A 65 11.30 -6.24 3.52
C GLN A 65 11.77 -7.69 3.36
N ASP A 66 13.08 -7.92 3.48
CA ASP A 66 13.61 -9.28 3.58
C ASP A 66 13.26 -9.82 4.97
N ILE A 67 12.31 -10.75 5.03
CA ILE A 67 11.81 -11.38 6.26
C ILE A 67 11.71 -12.89 6.11
N LEU A 68 11.81 -13.60 7.23
CA LEU A 68 11.77 -15.07 7.27
C LEU A 68 12.77 -15.67 6.27
N ASP A 69 12.32 -16.58 5.40
CA ASP A 69 13.18 -17.25 4.43
C ASP A 69 13.67 -16.34 3.29
N ASP A 70 13.15 -15.13 3.14
CA ASP A 70 13.74 -14.17 2.19
C ASP A 70 15.16 -13.77 2.60
N LEU A 71 15.48 -13.73 3.90
CA LEU A 71 16.85 -13.42 4.39
C LEU A 71 17.91 -14.43 3.91
N LYS A 72 17.49 -15.65 3.56
CA LYS A 72 18.36 -16.71 3.03
C LYS A 72 18.38 -16.73 1.50
N ARG A 73 17.44 -16.02 0.87
CA ARG A 73 17.31 -15.95 -0.58
C ARG A 73 18.08 -14.74 -1.09
N LYS A 74 18.90 -14.93 -2.13
CA LYS A 74 19.54 -13.81 -2.84
C LYS A 74 18.55 -13.18 -3.82
N ALA A 75 17.49 -12.58 -3.28
CA ALA A 75 16.49 -11.88 -4.08
C ALA A 75 17.03 -10.56 -4.64
N GLN A 76 16.35 -10.01 -5.64
CA GLN A 76 16.63 -8.64 -6.10
C GLN A 76 16.25 -7.65 -4.98
N PRO A 77 17.10 -6.66 -4.65
CA PRO A 77 16.82 -5.69 -3.60
C PRO A 77 15.43 -5.05 -3.76
N GLY A 78 14.63 -5.08 -2.70
CA GLY A 78 13.26 -4.56 -2.71
C GLY A 78 12.21 -5.50 -3.32
N TYR A 79 12.59 -6.65 -3.89
CA TYR A 79 11.67 -7.63 -4.49
C TYR A 79 11.58 -9.00 -3.78
N PRO A 80 11.70 -9.10 -2.44
CA PRO A 80 11.47 -10.37 -1.74
C PRO A 80 10.03 -10.88 -1.95
N ALA A 81 9.84 -12.20 -1.82
CA ALA A 81 8.55 -12.81 -2.04
C ALA A 81 7.64 -12.67 -0.81
N ILE A 82 8.15 -13.01 0.37
CA ILE A 82 7.40 -13.00 1.64
C ILE A 82 7.14 -11.56 2.08
N GLY A 83 8.13 -10.68 1.98
CA GLY A 83 7.97 -9.25 2.27
C GLY A 83 6.86 -8.59 1.45
N ARG A 84 6.85 -8.80 0.13
CA ARG A 84 5.80 -8.26 -0.75
C ARG A 84 4.45 -8.94 -0.55
N LEU A 85 4.44 -10.23 -0.23
CA LEU A 85 3.19 -10.94 0.09
C LEU A 85 2.55 -10.37 1.37
N LYS A 86 3.33 -10.11 2.42
CA LYS A 86 2.87 -9.43 3.64
C LYS A 86 2.26 -8.07 3.32
N GLY A 87 2.99 -7.23 2.59
CA GLY A 87 2.48 -5.92 2.16
C GLY A 87 1.18 -6.01 1.36
N LEU A 88 1.11 -6.93 0.39
CA LEU A 88 -0.12 -7.14 -0.37
C LEU A 88 -1.28 -7.59 0.52
N ALA A 89 -1.04 -8.45 1.51
CA ALA A 89 -2.07 -8.88 2.45
C ALA A 89 -2.59 -7.70 3.31
N GLU A 90 -1.71 -6.83 3.78
CA GLU A 90 -2.06 -5.61 4.53
C GLU A 90 -2.96 -4.68 3.69
N LEU A 91 -2.55 -4.37 2.45
CA LEU A 91 -3.34 -3.52 1.55
C LEU A 91 -4.70 -4.14 1.22
N ARG A 92 -4.74 -5.45 0.94
CA ARG A 92 -5.99 -6.16 0.67
C ARG A 92 -6.92 -6.18 1.88
N GLY A 93 -6.38 -6.31 3.09
CA GLY A 93 -7.16 -6.24 4.33
C GLY A 93 -7.84 -4.89 4.50
N ILE A 94 -7.11 -3.80 4.25
CA ILE A 94 -7.68 -2.43 4.27
C ILE A 94 -8.79 -2.29 3.24
N VAL A 95 -8.53 -2.64 1.97
CA VAL A 95 -9.55 -2.54 0.90
C VAL A 95 -10.81 -3.33 1.28
N THR A 96 -10.64 -4.57 1.76
CA THR A 96 -11.76 -5.42 2.21
C THR A 96 -12.59 -4.74 3.31
N ALA A 97 -11.94 -4.08 4.27
CA ALA A 97 -12.63 -3.35 5.32
C ALA A 97 -13.36 -2.09 4.78
N LEU A 98 -12.71 -1.32 3.92
CA LEU A 98 -13.28 -0.10 3.33
C LEU A 98 -14.46 -0.39 2.39
N GLU A 99 -14.48 -1.56 1.76
CA GLU A 99 -15.56 -2.02 0.88
C GLU A 99 -16.65 -2.82 1.63
N HIS A 100 -16.51 -3.05 2.95
CA HIS A 100 -17.47 -3.81 3.72
C HIS A 100 -18.87 -3.17 3.64
N ALA A 101 -19.90 -3.95 3.32
CA ALA A 101 -21.23 -3.43 3.02
C ALA A 101 -21.88 -2.65 4.18
N GLU A 102 -21.59 -3.04 5.43
CA GLU A 102 -22.19 -2.43 6.64
C GLU A 102 -21.23 -1.54 7.44
N HIS A 103 -19.93 -1.66 7.21
CA HIS A 103 -18.89 -1.05 8.06
C HIS A 103 -17.81 -0.30 7.25
N GLY A 104 -17.91 -0.35 5.92
CA GLY A 104 -16.98 0.31 5.01
C GLY A 104 -17.36 1.76 4.74
N LEU A 105 -16.55 2.43 3.92
CA LEU A 105 -16.70 3.85 3.60
C LEU A 105 -18.03 4.20 2.90
N LEU A 106 -18.60 3.22 2.18
CA LEU A 106 -19.81 3.39 1.40
C LEU A 106 -21.04 2.79 2.10
N ALA A 107 -20.88 2.29 3.33
CA ALA A 107 -21.97 1.78 4.14
C ALA A 107 -22.84 2.95 4.60
N ARG A 108 -23.99 3.13 3.90
CA ARG A 108 -25.09 4.06 4.22
C ARG A 108 -24.65 5.47 4.65
N ALA A 109 -24.36 6.29 3.63
CA ALA A 109 -24.78 7.70 3.68
C ALA A 109 -26.31 7.80 3.50
#